data_AF-X1M9R1-F1
#
_entry.id   AF-X1M9R1-F1
#
_cell.length_a   1.000
_cell.length_b   1.000
_cell.length_c   1.000
_cell.angle_alpha   90.00
_cell.angle_beta   90.00
_cell.angle_gamma   90.00
#
_symmetry.space_group_name_H-M   'P 1'
#
loop_
_entity.id
_entity.type
_entity.pdbx_description
1 polymer ?
#
loop_
_entity_poly.entity_id
_entity_poly.type
_entity_poly.pdbx_seq_one_letter_code
_entity_poly.pdbx_strand_id
1 'polypeptide(L)'
;MYHDLNAGDFVNEILELLDSGQTVILDLGNANPEVMKYFSDELSRAVFKHQVDKFTNNRLGDHFVQLYFEEAHNLFPRTEDVTTIYSRFAKEGAKYHIGMVYSTQSPTTVNRDLLAQTENFFIAHLSSQDEVNALAKVNVAYESLKDDILQAKTVGYIRMLTRSHRFVVSVQARKFTPPDKTKGGS
;
A
#
# COMPACT_ATOMS: atom_id res chain seq x y z
N MET A 1 7.81 3.64 26.40
CA MET A 1 6.94 2.49 26.12
C MET A 1 5.53 2.93 26.48
N TYR A 2 4.85 3.59 25.54
CA TYR A 2 3.46 4.01 25.71
C TYR A 2 2.60 2.82 25.31
N HIS A 3 2.07 2.08 26.28
CA HIS A 3 0.94 1.18 26.06
C HIS A 3 -0.28 1.91 26.62
N ASP A 4 -1.07 2.50 25.72
CA ASP A 4 -2.38 3.02 26.11
C ASP A 4 -3.34 1.81 26.23
N LEU A 5 -3.97 1.64 27.40
CA LEU A 5 -4.93 0.55 27.64
C LEU A 5 -6.09 0.57 26.63
N ASN A 6 -6.39 1.74 26.05
CA ASN A 6 -7.43 1.89 25.03
C ASN A 6 -6.99 1.42 23.63
N ALA A 7 -5.69 1.26 23.38
CA ALA A 7 -5.19 0.84 22.07
C ALA A 7 -5.58 -0.61 21.74
N GLY A 8 -5.57 -1.50 22.74
CA GLY A 8 -5.96 -2.90 22.54
C GLY A 8 -7.43 -3.09 22.19
N ASP A 9 -8.31 -2.25 22.72
CA ASP A 9 -9.75 -2.28 22.43
C ASP A 9 -10.01 -1.87 20.98
N PHE A 10 -9.41 -0.75 20.56
CA PHE A 10 -9.52 -0.25 19.19
C PHE A 10 -8.96 -1.21 18.12
N VAL A 11 -7.84 -1.89 18.40
CA VAL A 11 -7.28 -2.87 17.45
C VAL A 11 -8.28 -4.02 17.23
N ASN A 12 -8.91 -4.53 18.29
CA ASN A 12 -9.88 -5.61 18.16
C ASN A 12 -11.13 -5.15 17.39
N GLU A 13 -11.63 -3.94 17.67
CA GLU A 13 -12.75 -3.35 16.93
C GLU A 13 -12.43 -3.27 15.43
N ILE A 14 -11.23 -2.82 15.05
CA ILE A 14 -10.81 -2.79 13.64
C ILE A 14 -10.79 -4.20 13.04
N LEU A 15 -10.25 -5.19 13.75
CA LEU A 15 -10.23 -6.57 13.23
C LEU A 15 -11.64 -7.11 13.00
N GLU A 16 -12.59 -6.82 13.90
CA GLU A 16 -14.00 -7.19 13.72
C GLU A 16 -14.65 -6.48 12.53
N LEU A 17 -14.38 -5.17 12.36
CA LEU A 17 -14.85 -4.40 11.21
C LEU A 17 -14.30 -4.99 9.90
N LEU A 18 -13.00 -5.31 9.85
CA LEU A 18 -12.36 -5.94 8.70
C LEU A 18 -13.02 -7.30 8.40
N ASP A 19 -13.25 -8.13 9.40
CA ASP A 19 -13.89 -9.44 9.25
C ASP A 19 -15.32 -9.33 8.69
N SER A 20 -16.04 -8.27 9.03
CA SER A 20 -17.37 -7.96 8.49
C SER A 20 -17.34 -7.31 7.09
N GLY A 21 -16.16 -7.16 6.49
CA GLY A 21 -15.98 -6.63 5.13
C GLY A 21 -16.07 -5.10 5.04
N GLN A 22 -15.93 -4.39 6.17
CA GLN A 22 -15.97 -2.93 6.19
C GLN A 22 -14.64 -2.31 5.75
N THR A 23 -14.73 -1.10 5.19
CA THR A 23 -13.54 -0.27 4.94
C THR A 23 -13.28 0.61 6.15
N VAL A 24 -12.12 0.44 6.77
CA VAL A 24 -11.67 1.26 7.90
C VAL A 24 -10.72 2.33 7.38
N ILE A 25 -11.00 3.59 7.71
CA ILE A 25 -10.14 4.73 7.35
C ILE A 25 -9.54 5.29 8.64
N LEU A 26 -8.21 5.31 8.71
CA LEU A 26 -7.46 5.86 9.83
C LEU A 26 -6.98 7.26 9.45
N ASP A 27 -7.59 8.29 10.01
CA ASP A 27 -7.13 9.66 9.81
C ASP A 27 -6.00 9.98 10.80
N LEU A 28 -4.77 9.92 10.31
CA LEU A 28 -3.55 10.22 11.06
C LEU A 28 -2.88 11.52 10.57
N GLY A 29 -3.55 12.33 9.74
CA GLY A 29 -2.93 13.48 9.06
C GLY A 29 -2.40 14.57 10.00
N ASN A 30 -2.91 14.64 11.23
CA ASN A 30 -2.46 15.58 12.26
C ASN A 30 -1.63 14.91 13.37
N ALA A 31 -1.40 13.60 13.30
CA ALA A 31 -0.62 12.89 14.31
C ALA A 31 0.88 13.17 14.12
N ASN A 32 1.65 13.19 15.22
CA ASN A 32 3.10 13.22 15.13
C ASN A 32 3.58 11.93 14.40
N PRO A 33 4.60 12.01 13.52
CA PRO A 33 5.19 10.85 12.84
C PRO A 33 5.44 9.62 13.72
N GLU A 34 5.86 9.81 14.98
CA GLU A 34 6.07 8.69 15.92
C GLU A 34 4.77 7.92 16.21
N VAL A 35 3.67 8.65 16.41
CA VAL A 35 2.34 8.08 16.70
C VAL A 35 1.81 7.37 15.46
N MET A 36 1.93 7.99 14.29
CA MET A 36 1.52 7.37 13.02
C MET A 36 2.26 6.05 12.78
N LYS A 37 3.58 6.04 12.99
CA LYS A 37 4.41 4.84 12.81
C LYS A 37 4.04 3.75 13.81
N TYR A 38 3.83 4.12 15.08
CA TYR A 38 3.41 3.19 16.13
C TYR A 38 2.09 2.50 15.79
N PHE A 39 1.04 3.27 15.50
CA PHE A 39 -0.27 2.69 15.15
C PHE A 39 -0.24 1.88 13.87
N SER A 40 0.50 2.34 12.84
CA SER A 40 0.64 1.61 11.58
C SER A 40 1.34 0.26 11.77
N ASP A 41 2.42 0.21 12.57
CA ASP A 41 3.13 -1.04 12.88
C ASP A 41 2.27 -1.97 13.75
N GLU A 42 1.60 -1.43 14.77
CA GLU A 42 0.76 -2.22 15.67
C GLU A 42 -0.43 -2.86 14.94
N LEU A 43 -1.19 -2.08 14.15
CA LEU A 43 -2.30 -2.60 13.36
C LEU A 43 -1.83 -3.57 12.27
N SER A 44 -0.70 -3.28 11.62
CA SER A 44 -0.11 -4.19 10.64
C SER A 44 0.23 -5.55 11.26
N ARG A 45 0.83 -5.57 12.46
CA ARG A 45 1.13 -6.81 13.18
C ARG A 45 -0.14 -7.55 13.60
N ALA A 46 -1.14 -6.81 14.08
CA ALA A 46 -2.41 -7.38 14.49
C ALA A 46 -3.15 -8.04 13.32
N VAL A 47 -3.29 -7.34 12.18
CA VAL A 47 -3.90 -7.87 10.96
C VAL A 47 -3.15 -9.10 10.45
N PHE A 48 -1.81 -9.03 10.40
CA PHE A 48 -1.01 -10.18 9.96
C PHE A 48 -1.22 -11.39 10.87
N LYS A 49 -1.15 -11.20 12.19
CA LYS A 49 -1.38 -12.28 13.17
C LYS A 49 -2.78 -12.87 13.04
N HIS A 50 -3.80 -12.02 12.95
CA HIS A 50 -5.20 -12.43 12.80
C HIS A 50 -5.43 -13.28 11.55
N GLN A 51 -4.87 -12.87 10.41
CA GLN A 51 -4.97 -13.64 9.17
C GLN A 51 -4.15 -14.94 9.20
N VAL A 52 -2.99 -14.97 9.87
CA VAL A 52 -2.24 -16.21 10.11
C VAL A 52 -3.02 -17.18 11.01
N ASP A 53 -3.67 -16.67 12.05
CA ASP A 53 -4.51 -17.48 12.94
C ASP A 53 -5.71 -18.04 12.17
N LYS A 54 -6.34 -17.26 11.29
CA LYS A 54 -7.36 -17.79 10.37
C LYS A 54 -6.81 -18.83 9.41
N PHE A 55 -5.64 -18.60 8.81
CA PHE A 55 -5.00 -19.54 7.89
C PHE A 55 -4.74 -20.89 8.55
N THR A 56 -4.11 -20.89 9.73
CA THR A 56 -3.76 -22.10 10.48
C THR A 56 -4.97 -22.89 10.95
N ASN A 57 -6.10 -22.21 11.18
CA ASN A 57 -7.37 -22.83 11.56
C ASN A 57 -8.30 -23.09 10.35
N ASN A 58 -7.84 -22.89 9.11
CA ASN A 58 -8.62 -23.05 7.89
C ASN A 58 -9.92 -22.20 7.85
N ARG A 59 -9.85 -20.97 8.37
CA ARG A 59 -10.96 -20.00 8.49
C ARG A 59 -10.81 -18.76 7.59
N LEU A 60 -9.90 -18.78 6.62
CA LEU A 60 -9.75 -17.66 5.68
C LEU A 60 -10.96 -17.53 4.73
N GLY A 61 -11.49 -18.66 4.25
CA GLY A 61 -12.53 -18.66 3.21
C GLY A 61 -12.12 -17.81 2.01
N ASP A 62 -13.07 -17.06 1.45
CA ASP A 62 -12.83 -16.09 0.36
C ASP A 62 -12.58 -14.67 0.88
N HIS A 63 -12.19 -14.54 2.15
CA HIS A 63 -11.97 -13.24 2.78
C HIS A 63 -10.54 -12.75 2.53
N PHE A 64 -10.40 -11.53 2.01
CA PHE A 64 -9.13 -10.87 1.74
C PHE A 64 -9.09 -9.50 2.41
N VAL A 65 -7.93 -9.17 2.99
CA VAL A 65 -7.68 -7.87 3.61
C VAL A 65 -6.69 -7.10 2.74
N GLN A 66 -7.03 -5.84 2.43
CA GLN A 66 -6.18 -4.95 1.65
C GLN A 66 -5.75 -3.78 2.52
N LEU A 67 -4.44 -3.63 2.71
CA LEU A 67 -3.85 -2.49 3.41
C LEU A 67 -3.47 -1.41 2.40
N TYR A 68 -3.79 -0.16 2.69
CA TYR A 68 -3.44 1.01 1.87
C TYR A 68 -2.62 2.00 2.69
N PHE A 69 -1.42 2.31 2.22
CA PHE A 69 -0.48 3.22 2.89
C PHE A 69 -0.21 4.45 2.04
N GLU A 70 -0.52 5.63 2.56
CA GLU A 70 -0.08 6.90 1.98
C GLU A 70 1.30 7.28 2.51
N GLU A 71 2.06 8.03 1.72
CA GLU A 71 3.42 8.48 2.07
C GLU A 71 4.32 7.35 2.59
N ALA A 72 4.36 6.27 1.82
CA ALA A 72 5.17 5.08 1.99
C ALA A 72 6.55 5.27 2.66
N HIS A 73 7.28 6.32 2.28
CA HIS A 73 8.62 6.60 2.78
C HIS A 73 8.66 6.88 4.30
N ASN A 74 7.54 7.30 4.90
CA ASN A 74 7.43 7.50 6.35
C ASN A 74 7.34 6.18 7.11
N LEU A 75 6.74 5.15 6.51
CA LEU A 75 6.48 3.86 7.17
C LEU A 75 7.51 2.80 6.85
N PHE A 76 8.16 2.88 5.69
CA PHE A 76 9.13 1.89 5.22
C PHE A 76 10.30 2.58 4.50
N PRO A 77 11.11 3.33 5.25
CA PRO A 77 12.25 4.06 4.70
C PRO A 77 13.34 3.12 4.20
N ARG A 78 14.14 3.59 3.23
CA ARG A 78 15.22 2.84 2.57
C ARG A 78 16.23 2.19 3.52
N THR A 79 16.46 2.78 4.68
CA THR A 79 17.47 2.36 5.66
C THR A 79 16.97 1.33 6.67
N GLU A 80 15.69 0.98 6.66
CA GLU A 80 15.14 0.02 7.62
C GLU A 80 15.47 -1.44 7.29
N ASP A 81 15.55 -2.23 8.37
CA ASP A 81 15.96 -3.63 8.35
C ASP A 81 14.93 -4.52 7.62
N VAL A 82 15.42 -5.62 7.04
CA VAL A 82 14.66 -6.53 6.16
C VAL A 82 13.57 -7.32 6.91
N THR A 83 13.50 -7.19 8.24
CA THR A 83 12.68 -7.98 9.17
C THR A 83 11.39 -7.30 9.63
N THR A 84 11.06 -6.13 9.08
CA THR A 84 9.81 -5.41 9.43
C THR A 84 8.56 -6.17 9.01
N ILE A 85 7.42 -5.84 9.63
CA ILE A 85 6.12 -6.43 9.29
C ILE A 85 5.77 -6.20 7.81
N TYR A 86 6.18 -5.07 7.24
CA TYR A 86 5.96 -4.73 5.83
C TYR A 86 6.71 -5.66 4.86
N SER A 87 7.95 -6.04 5.20
CA SER A 87 8.69 -7.05 4.43
C SER A 87 8.01 -8.41 4.46
N ARG A 88 7.35 -8.76 5.58
CA ARG A 88 6.57 -10.00 5.69
C ARG A 88 5.29 -9.93 4.88
N PHE A 89 4.59 -8.81 4.85
CA PHE A 89 3.46 -8.62 3.93
C PHE A 89 3.89 -8.82 2.47
N ALA A 90 5.01 -8.22 2.08
CA ALA A 90 5.51 -8.31 0.71
C ALA A 90 5.88 -9.74 0.29
N LYS A 91 6.49 -10.53 1.20
CA LYS A 91 6.99 -11.89 0.90
C LYS A 91 5.94 -12.98 1.12
N GLU A 92 5.08 -12.83 2.13
CA GLU A 92 4.20 -13.89 2.61
C GLU A 92 2.71 -13.51 2.58
N GLY A 93 2.35 -12.23 2.38
CA GLY A 93 0.98 -11.73 2.53
C GLY A 93 -0.04 -12.49 1.69
N ALA A 94 0.32 -12.87 0.46
CA ALA A 94 -0.53 -13.63 -0.44
C ALA A 94 -0.99 -14.98 0.16
N LYS A 95 -0.14 -15.64 0.97
CA LYS A 95 -0.48 -16.91 1.65
C LYS A 95 -1.59 -16.72 2.68
N TYR A 96 -1.71 -15.52 3.26
CA TYR A 96 -2.65 -15.19 4.33
C TYR A 96 -3.79 -14.30 3.83
N HIS A 97 -4.01 -14.22 2.52
CA HIS A 97 -5.02 -13.36 1.89
C HIS A 97 -4.87 -11.87 2.25
N ILE A 98 -3.61 -11.41 2.34
CA ILE A 98 -3.28 -10.01 2.60
C ILE A 98 -2.66 -9.40 1.34
N GLY A 99 -3.30 -8.35 0.84
CA GLY A 99 -2.74 -7.47 -0.16
C GLY A 99 -2.24 -6.17 0.46
N MET A 100 -1.25 -5.54 -0.17
CA MET A 100 -0.76 -4.22 0.21
C MET A 100 -0.69 -3.30 -1.01
N VAL A 101 -1.14 -2.06 -0.83
CA VAL A 101 -1.03 -0.96 -1.80
C VAL A 101 -0.38 0.19 -1.07
N TYR A 102 0.52 0.89 -1.75
CA TYR A 102 1.15 2.07 -1.18
C TYR A 102 1.45 3.11 -2.24
N SER A 103 1.53 4.37 -1.82
CA SER A 103 1.86 5.50 -2.69
C SER A 103 3.08 6.27 -2.17
N THR A 104 3.95 6.70 -3.10
CA THR A 104 5.10 7.57 -2.81
C THR A 104 5.33 8.53 -3.95
N GLN A 105 5.88 9.71 -3.63
CA GLN A 105 6.40 10.65 -4.62
C GLN A 105 7.90 10.44 -4.89
N SER A 106 8.58 9.70 -4.01
CA SER A 106 10.02 9.44 -4.10
C SER A 106 10.30 7.93 -3.92
N PRO A 107 10.25 7.15 -5.00
CA PRO A 107 10.68 5.75 -4.98
C PRO A 107 12.07 5.53 -4.37
N THR A 108 13.01 6.47 -4.50
CA THR A 108 14.36 6.33 -3.92
C THR A 108 14.38 6.27 -2.39
N THR A 109 13.35 6.76 -1.71
CA THR A 109 13.26 6.78 -0.24
C THR A 109 12.57 5.56 0.34
N VAL A 110 11.94 4.73 -0.50
CA VAL A 110 11.23 3.52 -0.10
C VAL A 110 12.20 2.33 0.01
N ASN A 111 11.91 1.42 0.94
CA ASN A 111 12.66 0.17 1.09
C ASN A 111 12.78 -0.60 -0.24
N ARG A 112 14.02 -0.97 -0.61
CA ARG A 112 14.31 -1.59 -1.91
C ARG A 112 13.72 -2.98 -2.06
N ASP A 113 13.66 -3.76 -0.98
CA ASP A 113 13.08 -5.10 -1.00
C ASP A 113 11.57 -5.01 -1.23
N LEU A 114 10.91 -4.03 -0.61
CA LEU A 114 9.49 -3.78 -0.82
C LEU A 114 9.19 -3.43 -2.29
N LEU A 115 9.97 -2.53 -2.87
CA LEU A 115 9.85 -2.17 -4.29
C LEU A 115 10.10 -3.38 -5.20
N ALA A 116 11.08 -4.21 -4.89
CA ALA A 116 11.41 -5.40 -5.67
C ALA A 116 10.34 -6.50 -5.61
N GLN A 117 9.59 -6.60 -4.50
CA GLN A 117 8.47 -7.53 -4.35
C GLN A 117 7.14 -6.97 -4.89
N THR A 118 7.12 -5.70 -5.35
CA THR A 118 5.90 -5.09 -5.86
C THR A 118 5.60 -5.60 -7.26
N GLU A 119 4.43 -6.20 -7.43
CA GLU A 119 4.05 -6.82 -8.71
C GLU A 119 3.26 -5.87 -9.63
N ASN A 120 2.57 -4.88 -9.06
CA ASN A 120 1.71 -3.97 -9.80
C ASN A 120 2.16 -2.53 -9.59
N PHE A 121 2.39 -1.82 -10.68
CA PHE A 121 2.88 -0.45 -10.70
C PHE A 121 1.91 0.45 -11.45
N PHE A 122 1.63 1.62 -10.87
CA PHE A 122 0.81 2.67 -11.44
C PHE A 122 1.62 3.97 -11.40
N ILE A 123 2.29 4.30 -12.50
CA ILE A 123 3.28 5.37 -12.53
C ILE A 123 2.70 6.62 -13.20
N ALA A 124 2.48 7.66 -12.40
CA ALA A 124 2.17 9.00 -12.89
C ALA A 124 3.44 9.76 -13.27
N HIS A 125 3.34 11.08 -13.45
CA HIS A 125 4.50 11.95 -13.65
C HIS A 125 5.44 11.93 -12.43
N LEU A 126 6.75 11.80 -12.69
CA LEU A 126 7.81 12.01 -11.70
C LEU A 126 8.70 13.16 -12.19
N SER A 127 8.95 14.16 -11.34
CA SER A 127 9.68 15.37 -11.74
C SER A 127 11.21 15.25 -11.64
N SER A 128 11.73 14.16 -11.09
CA SER A 128 13.15 13.97 -10.81
C SER A 128 13.73 12.84 -11.65
N GLN A 129 14.87 13.11 -12.29
CA GLN A 129 15.61 12.12 -13.06
C GLN A 129 16.11 10.98 -12.18
N ASP A 130 16.49 11.28 -10.92
CA ASP A 130 16.94 10.27 -9.97
C ASP A 130 15.82 9.29 -9.61
N GLU A 131 14.60 9.78 -9.42
CA GLU A 131 13.43 8.94 -9.11
C GLU A 131 13.04 8.05 -10.28
N VAL A 132 13.05 8.60 -11.49
CA VAL A 132 12.78 7.85 -12.72
C VAL A 132 13.86 6.79 -12.97
N ASN A 133 15.13 7.13 -12.72
CA ASN A 133 16.23 6.18 -12.79
C ASN A 133 16.13 5.08 -11.74
N ALA A 134 15.70 5.40 -10.52
CA ALA A 134 15.47 4.41 -9.48
C ALA A 134 14.34 3.45 -9.84
N LEU A 135 13.22 3.98 -10.37
CA LEU A 135 12.11 3.17 -10.86
C LEU A 135 12.56 2.20 -11.98
N ALA A 136 13.32 2.69 -12.95
CA ALA A 136 13.79 1.85 -14.05
C ALA A 136 14.80 0.77 -13.61
N LYS A 137 15.55 1.01 -12.53
CA LYS A 137 16.39 -0.01 -11.88
C LYS A 137 15.56 -1.08 -11.16
N VAL A 138 14.38 -0.73 -10.64
CA VAL A 138 13.46 -1.69 -10.01
C VAL A 138 12.77 -2.54 -11.07
N ASN A 139 12.33 -1.92 -12.17
CA ASN A 139 11.66 -2.64 -13.25
C ASN A 139 12.08 -2.08 -14.62
N VAL A 140 12.78 -2.93 -15.39
CA VAL A 140 13.36 -2.61 -16.70
C VAL A 140 12.31 -2.16 -17.73
N ALA A 141 11.04 -2.51 -17.54
CA ALA A 141 9.95 -2.07 -18.41
C ALA A 141 9.82 -0.52 -18.47
N TYR A 142 10.35 0.20 -17.48
CA TYR A 142 10.35 1.66 -17.44
C TYR A 142 11.61 2.31 -18.02
N GLU A 143 12.63 1.54 -18.42
CA GLU A 143 13.88 2.10 -18.95
C GLU A 143 13.67 2.91 -20.23
N SER A 144 12.82 2.41 -21.14
CA SER A 144 12.47 3.11 -22.38
C SER A 144 11.40 4.20 -22.21
N LEU A 145 10.82 4.33 -21.01
CA LEU A 145 9.73 5.27 -20.72
C LEU A 145 10.17 6.46 -19.87
N LYS A 146 11.46 6.58 -19.55
CA LYS A 146 11.98 7.61 -18.65
C LYS A 146 11.60 9.02 -19.08
N ASP A 147 11.85 9.37 -20.34
CA ASP A 147 11.56 10.70 -20.86
C ASP A 147 10.06 11.01 -20.82
N ASP A 148 9.24 10.03 -21.16
CA ASP A 148 7.78 10.15 -21.10
C ASP A 148 7.31 10.38 -19.64
N ILE A 149 7.83 9.62 -18.68
CA ILE A 149 7.53 9.80 -17.24
C ILE A 149 7.92 11.20 -16.74
N LEU A 150 9.07 11.72 -17.19
CA LEU A 150 9.58 13.04 -16.81
C LEU A 150 8.76 14.19 -17.40
N GLN A 151 8.20 14.01 -18.60
CA GLN A 151 7.61 15.12 -19.36
C GLN A 151 6.07 15.15 -19.30
N ALA A 152 5.41 14.00 -19.26
CA ALA A 152 3.96 13.94 -19.37
C ALA A 152 3.27 14.30 -18.05
N LYS A 153 2.96 15.59 -17.89
CA LYS A 153 2.28 16.17 -16.70
C LYS A 153 0.75 16.06 -16.72
N THR A 154 0.19 15.36 -17.70
CA THR A 154 -1.26 15.24 -17.86
C THR A 154 -1.88 14.57 -16.63
N VAL A 155 -2.79 15.26 -15.96
CA VAL A 155 -3.46 14.75 -14.76
C VAL A 155 -4.22 13.48 -15.09
N GLY A 156 -4.00 12.44 -14.30
CA GLY A 156 -4.60 11.13 -14.47
C GLY A 156 -3.99 10.28 -15.59
N TYR A 157 -2.94 10.74 -16.28
CA TYR A 157 -2.19 9.87 -17.19
C TYR A 157 -1.28 8.94 -16.39
N ILE A 158 -1.51 7.63 -16.50
CA ILE A 158 -0.86 6.58 -15.71
C ILE A 158 -0.23 5.54 -16.63
N ARG A 159 1.01 5.18 -16.34
CA ARG A 159 1.71 4.05 -16.94
C ARG A 159 1.55 2.85 -16.02
N MET A 160 0.60 1.99 -16.38
CA MET A 160 0.24 0.83 -15.59
C MET A 160 1.01 -0.40 -16.06
N LEU A 161 1.57 -1.15 -15.12
CA LEU A 161 2.09 -2.49 -15.35
C LEU A 161 1.60 -3.38 -14.22
N THR A 162 0.74 -4.34 -14.52
CA THR A 162 0.30 -5.35 -13.55
C THR A 162 0.97 -6.69 -13.85
N ARG A 163 0.96 -7.60 -12.88
CA ARG A 163 1.50 -8.97 -13.02
C ARG A 163 1.01 -9.71 -14.28
N SER A 164 -0.20 -9.43 -14.74
CA SER A 164 -0.83 -10.06 -15.91
C SER A 164 -0.44 -9.43 -17.25
N HIS A 165 0.19 -8.25 -17.26
CA HIS A 165 0.57 -7.55 -18.48
C HIS A 165 2.03 -7.78 -18.84
N ARG A 166 2.29 -8.00 -20.14
CA ARG A 166 3.66 -8.14 -20.68
C ARG A 166 4.34 -6.80 -20.94
N PHE A 167 3.57 -5.73 -21.09
CA PHE A 167 4.04 -4.40 -21.44
C PHE A 167 3.33 -3.35 -20.59
N VAL A 168 3.97 -2.20 -20.42
CA VAL A 168 3.36 -1.04 -19.77
C VAL A 168 2.19 -0.54 -20.64
N VAL A 169 1.03 -0.38 -20.03
CA VAL A 169 -0.19 0.11 -20.66
C VAL A 169 -0.48 1.52 -20.16
N SER A 170 -0.70 2.42 -21.11
CA SER A 170 -1.14 3.80 -20.83
C SER A 170 -2.63 3.81 -20.46
N VAL A 171 -2.95 4.43 -19.32
CA VAL A 171 -4.31 4.51 -18.77
C VAL A 171 -4.61 5.97 -18.39
N GLN A 172 -5.85 6.40 -18.63
CA GLN A 172 -6.36 7.68 -18.13
C GLN A 172 -7.25 7.43 -16.90
N ALA A 173 -6.71 7.66 -15.71
CA ALA A 173 -7.47 7.70 -14.48
C ALA A 173 -8.44 8.88 -14.51
N ARG A 174 -9.68 8.62 -14.10
CA ARG A 174 -10.74 9.63 -14.00
C ARG A 174 -10.76 10.18 -12.58
N LYS A 175 -11.14 11.46 -12.46
CA LYS A 175 -11.37 12.08 -11.16
C LYS A 175 -12.46 11.31 -10.42
N PHE A 176 -12.18 10.90 -9.19
CA PHE A 176 -13.19 10.27 -8.34
C PHE A 176 -14.37 11.22 -8.13
N THR A 177 -15.57 10.68 -8.28
CA THR A 177 -16.82 11.37 -7.94
C THR A 177 -17.54 10.48 -6.92
N PRO A 178 -17.79 10.98 -5.70
CA PRO A 178 -18.53 10.21 -4.70
C PRO A 178 -19.88 9.77 -5.26
N PRO A 179 -20.38 8.57 -4.92
CA PRO A 179 -21.72 8.16 -5.27
C PRO A 179 -22.75 9.17 -4.73
N ASP A 180 -23.75 9.53 -5.55
CA ASP A 180 -24.85 10.38 -5.11
C ASP A 180 -25.60 9.71 -3.96
N LYS A 181 -25.53 10.30 -2.77
CA LYS A 181 -26.21 9.80 -1.56
C LYS A 181 -27.75 9.72 -1.67
N THR A 182 -28.33 10.23 -2.76
CA THR A 182 -29.78 10.37 -2.97
C THR A 182 -30.43 9.24 -3.76
N LYS A 183 -29.67 8.24 -4.24
CA LYS A 183 -30.22 7.10 -5.04
C LYS A 183 -30.03 5.72 -4.38
N GLY A 184 -30.05 5.66 -3.05
CA GLY A 184 -29.97 4.43 -2.26
C GLY A 184 -31.22 4.16 -1.40
N GLY A 185 -32.41 4.49 -1.92
CA GLY A 185 -33.69 4.25 -1.24
C GLY A 185 -34.76 3.83 -2.22
N SER A 186 -34.85 2.52 -2.45
CA SER A 186 -36.03 1.80 -2.95
C SER A 186 -35.80 0.31 -2.77
#